data_AF-A0A6L7G7C7-F1
#
_entry.id   AF-A0A6L7G7C7-F1
#
_cell.length_a   1.000
_cell.length_b   1.000
_cell.length_c   1.000
_cell.angle_alpha   90.00
_cell.angle_beta   90.00
_cell.angle_gamma   90.00
#
_symmetry.space_group_name_H-M   'P 1'
#
loop_
_entity.id
_entity.type
_entity.pdbx_description
1 polymer ?
#
loop_
_entity_poly.entity_id
_entity_poly.type
_entity_poly.pdbx_seq_one_letter_code
_entity_poly.pdbx_strand_id
1 'polypeptide(L)'
;THTVIRRRLSGDGVSLGAEMYLRADLLHIDDIELSELEGVNLRRYLEGVLGRQAQKPETRVSAAALSLRQAAMFDMTPDMPVLRIEASTRFQDGSPFYHQTIHAPAQQLILEF
;
A
#
# COMPACT_ATOMS: atom_id res chain seq x y z
N THR A 1 -0.20 10.21 -15.88
CA THR A 1 0.27 10.65 -14.55
C THR A 1 -0.42 9.82 -13.49
N HIS A 2 0.22 9.58 -12.34
CA HIS A 2 -0.32 8.75 -11.28
C HIS A 2 -0.16 9.47 -9.92
N THR A 3 -1.08 9.23 -9.00
CA THR A 3 -0.97 9.65 -7.60
C THR A 3 -0.34 8.52 -6.81
N VAL A 4 0.60 8.84 -5.92
CA VAL A 4 1.21 7.87 -5.00
C VAL A 4 0.91 8.25 -3.57
N ILE A 5 0.26 7.34 -2.84
CA ILE A 5 0.10 7.43 -1.40
C ILE A 5 1.15 6.54 -0.76
N ARG A 6 1.98 7.10 0.13
CA ARG A 6 3.01 6.36 0.87
C ARG A 6 2.67 6.39 2.35
N ARG A 7 2.69 5.22 2.98
CA ARG A 7 2.36 5.07 4.40
C ARG A 7 3.44 4.27 5.10
N ARG A 8 3.84 4.76 6.26
CA ARG A 8 4.45 3.93 7.29
C ARG A 8 3.32 3.31 8.10
N LEU A 9 3.28 1.99 8.18
CA LEU A 9 2.34 1.25 9.00
C LEU A 9 3.12 0.64 10.16
N SER A 10 2.57 0.68 11.37
CA SER A 10 3.22 0.11 12.55
C SER A 10 2.20 -0.53 13.47
N GLY A 11 2.56 -1.68 14.05
CA GLY A 11 1.76 -2.40 15.04
C GLY A 11 2.59 -3.52 15.66
N ASP A 12 2.35 -3.84 16.92
CA ASP A 12 3.01 -4.94 17.65
C ASP A 12 4.56 -4.92 17.57
N GLY A 13 5.15 -3.72 17.49
CA GLY A 13 6.60 -3.54 17.38
C GLY A 13 7.19 -3.75 15.97
N VAL A 14 6.35 -3.98 14.96
CA VAL A 14 6.77 -4.17 13.56
C VAL A 14 6.40 -2.94 12.73
N SER A 15 7.35 -2.45 11.93
CA SER A 15 7.15 -1.39 10.94
C SER A 15 7.10 -1.95 9.53
N LEU A 16 6.14 -1.49 8.74
CA LEU A 16 5.96 -1.82 7.33
C LEU A 16 5.94 -0.55 6.49
N GLY A 17 6.47 -0.65 5.27
CA GLY A 17 6.31 0.35 4.24
C GLY A 17 5.19 -0.02 3.30
N ALA A 18 4.33 0.93 2.92
CA ALA A 18 3.33 0.72 1.89
C ALA A 18 3.32 1.87 0.89
N GLU A 19 3.25 1.52 -0.39
CA GLU A 19 3.04 2.44 -1.49
C GLU A 19 1.79 2.02 -2.27
N MET A 20 0.92 2.97 -2.57
CA MET A 20 -0.28 2.76 -3.38
C MET A 20 -0.25 3.73 -4.56
N TYR A 21 -0.29 3.18 -5.76
CA TYR A 21 -0.27 3.88 -7.04
C TYR A 21 -1.67 3.83 -7.64
N LEU A 22 -2.26 4.99 -7.85
CA LEU A 22 -3.59 5.15 -8.43
C LEU A 22 -3.52 6.13 -9.61
N ARG A 23 -4.49 6.05 -10.52
CA ARG A 23 -4.60 7.05 -11.58
C ARG A 23 -4.91 8.42 -10.97
N ALA A 24 -4.29 9.47 -11.49
CA ALA A 24 -4.45 10.82 -10.96
C ALA A 24 -5.87 11.39 -11.14
N ASP A 25 -6.64 10.88 -12.09
CA ASP A 25 -8.02 11.30 -12.35
C ASP A 25 -9.05 10.58 -11.47
N LEU A 26 -8.63 9.58 -10.69
CA LEU A 26 -9.52 8.89 -9.75
C LEU A 26 -9.66 9.65 -8.44
N LEU A 27 -8.67 10.45 -8.05
CA LEU A 27 -8.63 11.04 -6.73
C LEU A 27 -7.95 12.41 -6.78
N HIS A 28 -8.70 13.43 -6.38
CA HIS A 28 -8.15 14.76 -6.10
C HIS A 28 -7.65 14.75 -4.67
N ILE A 29 -6.32 14.65 -4.49
CA ILE A 29 -5.72 14.49 -3.16
C ILE A 29 -6.00 15.68 -2.23
N ASP A 30 -6.23 16.87 -2.82
CA ASP A 30 -6.54 18.10 -2.09
C ASP A 30 -7.93 18.06 -1.43
N ASP A 31 -8.79 17.11 -1.83
CA ASP A 31 -10.13 16.92 -1.25
C ASP A 31 -10.13 15.94 -0.06
N ILE A 32 -8.96 15.38 0.30
CA ILE A 32 -8.85 14.43 1.41
C ILE A 32 -8.13 15.09 2.58
N GLU A 33 -8.83 15.20 3.71
CA GLU A 33 -8.22 15.65 4.94
C GLU A 33 -7.32 14.54 5.51
N LEU A 34 -6.11 14.89 5.95
CA LEU A 34 -5.14 13.91 6.44
C LEU A 34 -5.72 13.07 7.60
N SER A 35 -6.53 13.69 8.46
CA SER A 35 -7.21 13.03 9.58
C SER A 35 -8.15 11.91 9.14
N GLU A 36 -8.70 11.95 7.93
CA GLU A 36 -9.55 10.89 7.40
C GLU A 36 -8.76 9.62 7.07
N LEU A 37 -7.44 9.73 6.89
CA LEU A 37 -6.56 8.62 6.54
C LEU A 37 -5.90 7.97 7.77
N GLU A 38 -6.08 8.54 8.96
CA GLU A 38 -5.51 8.03 10.20
C GLU A 38 -6.30 6.82 10.71
N GLY A 39 -5.60 5.70 10.97
CA GLY A 39 -6.23 4.49 11.53
C GLY A 39 -7.18 3.73 10.58
N VAL A 40 -7.44 4.24 9.36
CA VAL A 40 -8.38 3.60 8.43
C VAL A 40 -7.73 2.59 7.47
N ASN A 41 -8.54 1.63 7.05
CA ASN A 41 -8.25 0.81 5.88
C ASN A 41 -8.41 1.66 4.61
N LEU A 42 -7.28 2.05 4.01
CA LEU A 42 -7.25 2.97 2.88
C LEU A 42 -8.09 2.50 1.68
N ARG A 43 -8.09 1.19 1.40
CA ARG A 43 -8.93 0.64 0.32
C ARG A 43 -10.40 0.92 0.59
N ARG A 44 -10.89 0.62 1.81
CA ARG A 44 -12.30 0.82 2.17
C ARG A 44 -12.70 2.28 2.12
N TYR A 45 -11.83 3.18 2.59
CA TYR A 45 -12.04 4.62 2.48
C TYR A 45 -12.21 5.05 1.02
N LEU A 46 -11.26 4.67 0.15
CA LEU A 46 -11.30 5.03 -1.27
C LEU A 46 -12.50 4.40 -2.01
N GLU A 47 -12.89 3.16 -1.68
CA GLU A 47 -14.12 2.54 -2.21
C GLU A 47 -15.37 3.38 -1.85
N GLY A 48 -15.42 3.92 -0.63
CA GLY A 48 -16.49 4.79 -0.15
C GLY A 48 -16.54 6.13 -0.87
N VAL A 49 -15.40 6.82 -0.96
CA VAL A 49 -15.28 8.12 -1.65
C VAL A 49 -15.67 7.99 -3.13
N LEU A 50 -15.26 6.90 -3.79
CA LEU A 50 -15.52 6.69 -5.22
C LEU A 50 -16.88 6.05 -5.50
N GLY A 51 -17.60 5.60 -4.48
CA GLY A 51 -18.86 4.87 -4.62
C GLY A 51 -18.73 3.56 -5.41
N ARG A 52 -17.52 2.97 -5.45
CA ARG A 52 -17.19 1.80 -6.28
C ARG A 52 -16.45 0.76 -5.48
N GLN A 53 -16.89 -0.49 -5.59
CA GLN A 53 -16.26 -1.61 -4.90
C GLN A 53 -15.14 -2.22 -5.74
N ALA A 54 -14.06 -2.60 -5.06
CA ALA A 54 -12.96 -3.29 -5.70
C ALA A 54 -13.12 -4.82 -5.62
N GLN A 55 -12.54 -5.52 -6.59
CA GLN A 55 -12.55 -6.97 -6.68
C GLN A 55 -11.13 -7.56 -6.62
N LYS A 56 -11.10 -8.84 -6.27
CA LYS A 56 -9.99 -9.80 -6.23
C LYS A 56 -8.61 -9.21 -6.64
N PRO A 57 -7.72 -8.95 -5.66
CA PRO A 57 -6.36 -8.56 -5.97
C PRO A 57 -5.59 -9.75 -6.56
N GLU A 58 -4.82 -9.53 -7.62
CA GLU A 58 -3.71 -10.42 -7.95
C GLU A 58 -2.56 -10.06 -7.03
N THR A 59 -2.12 -10.99 -6.19
CA THR A 59 -1.01 -10.80 -5.25
C THR A 59 0.22 -11.55 -5.72
N ARG A 60 1.36 -10.88 -5.77
CA ARG A 60 2.68 -11.46 -6.00
C ARG A 60 3.55 -11.20 -4.79
N VAL A 61 4.33 -12.20 -4.40
CA VAL A 61 5.25 -12.09 -3.26
C VAL A 61 6.65 -12.41 -3.75
N SER A 62 7.61 -11.57 -3.37
CA SER A 62 9.03 -11.76 -3.68
C SER A 62 9.89 -11.34 -2.48
N ALA A 63 11.11 -11.85 -2.41
CA ALA A 63 12.12 -11.33 -1.50
C ALA A 63 12.83 -10.14 -2.14
N ALA A 64 13.09 -9.09 -1.37
CA ALA A 64 13.83 -7.92 -1.81
C ALA A 64 14.68 -7.35 -0.66
N ALA A 65 15.57 -6.43 -0.98
CA ALA A 65 16.23 -5.55 -0.02
C ALA A 65 15.72 -4.11 -0.24
N LEU A 66 15.57 -3.35 0.84
CA LEU A 66 15.19 -1.94 0.74
C LEU A 66 16.40 -1.07 0.42
N SER A 67 16.22 -0.11 -0.48
CA SER A 67 17.17 0.99 -0.63
C SER A 67 17.24 1.82 0.65
N LEU A 68 18.37 2.51 0.90
CA LEU A 68 18.53 3.44 2.03
C LEU A 68 17.39 4.46 2.11
N ARG A 69 16.92 4.96 0.96
CA ARG A 69 15.82 5.91 0.89
C ARG A 69 14.50 5.29 1.36
N GLN A 70 14.16 4.08 0.91
CA GLN A 70 12.92 3.42 1.32
C GLN A 70 12.98 3.01 2.79
N ALA A 71 14.12 2.52 3.25
CA ALA A 71 14.34 2.19 4.66
C ALA A 71 14.12 3.43 5.56
N ALA A 72 14.72 4.57 5.22
CA ALA A 72 14.50 5.81 5.95
C ALA A 72 13.04 6.31 5.88
N MET A 73 12.40 6.19 4.71
CA MET A 73 11.02 6.64 4.50
C MET A 73 10.00 5.86 5.36
N PHE A 74 10.24 4.56 5.55
CA PHE A 74 9.33 3.68 6.28
C PHE A 74 9.80 3.34 7.69
N ASP A 75 10.88 3.97 8.16
CA ASP A 75 11.47 3.72 9.49
C ASP A 75 11.85 2.24 9.68
N MET A 76 12.49 1.69 8.65
CA MET A 76 12.96 0.30 8.57
C MET A 76 14.48 0.25 8.51
N THR A 77 15.05 -0.90 8.86
CA THR A 77 16.50 -1.09 8.79
C THR A 77 16.94 -1.22 7.32
N PRO A 78 17.94 -0.42 6.85
CA PRO A 78 18.51 -0.58 5.52
C PRO A 78 19.09 -1.98 5.29
N ASP A 79 19.09 -2.44 4.04
CA ASP A 79 19.63 -3.74 3.62
C ASP A 79 19.02 -4.98 4.32
N MET A 80 18.01 -4.79 5.17
CA MET A 80 17.27 -5.89 5.78
C MET A 80 16.45 -6.62 4.69
N PRO A 81 16.44 -7.97 4.70
CA PRO A 81 15.55 -8.73 3.83
C PRO A 81 14.08 -8.43 4.13
N VAL A 82 13.35 -8.04 3.10
CA VAL A 82 11.91 -7.81 3.16
C VAL A 82 11.16 -8.73 2.21
N LEU A 83 9.93 -9.06 2.60
CA LEU A 83 8.92 -9.54 1.68
C LEU A 83 8.35 -8.32 0.97
N ARG A 84 8.48 -8.30 -0.36
CA ARG A 84 7.81 -7.34 -1.24
C ARG A 84 6.53 -8.00 -1.75
N ILE A 85 5.41 -7.47 -1.27
CA ILE A 85 4.06 -7.95 -1.59
C ILE A 85 3.43 -6.95 -2.54
N GLU A 86 3.14 -7.37 -3.76
CA GLU A 86 2.57 -6.53 -4.81
C GLU A 86 1.16 -6.98 -5.10
N ALA A 87 0.21 -6.04 -5.08
CA ALA A 87 -1.19 -6.30 -5.33
C ALA A 87 -1.73 -5.40 -6.43
N SER A 88 -2.32 -5.98 -7.47
CA SER A 88 -3.07 -5.24 -8.49
C SER A 88 -4.56 -5.38 -8.25
N THR A 89 -5.24 -4.26 -8.01
CA THR A 89 -6.67 -4.23 -7.67
C THR A 89 -7.46 -3.57 -8.79
N ARG A 90 -8.65 -4.11 -9.08
CA ARG A 90 -9.59 -3.60 -10.10
C ARG A 90 -10.95 -3.33 -9.49
N PHE A 91 -11.77 -2.50 -10.12
CA PHE A 91 -13.19 -2.37 -9.79
C PHE A 91 -14.00 -3.56 -10.33
N GLN A 92 -15.26 -3.71 -9.91
CA GLN A 92 -16.15 -4.77 -10.38
C GLN A 92 -16.36 -4.76 -11.91
N ASP A 93 -16.31 -3.59 -12.54
CA ASP A 93 -16.38 -3.45 -14.00
C ASP A 93 -15.08 -3.85 -14.73
N GLY A 94 -14.07 -4.32 -13.99
CA GLY A 94 -12.78 -4.76 -14.52
C GLY A 94 -11.78 -3.62 -14.77
N SER A 95 -12.17 -2.36 -14.61
CA SER A 95 -11.26 -1.23 -14.78
C SER A 95 -10.18 -1.18 -13.67
N PRO A 96 -8.95 -0.72 -13.96
CA PRO A 96 -7.89 -0.62 -12.96
C PRO A 96 -8.25 0.34 -11.84
N PHE A 97 -7.98 -0.06 -10.59
CA PHE A 97 -8.16 0.79 -9.42
C PHE A 97 -6.80 1.29 -8.90
N TYR A 98 -6.02 0.41 -8.29
CA TYR A 98 -4.69 0.75 -7.79
C TYR A 98 -3.73 -0.45 -7.90
N HIS A 99 -2.45 -0.12 -7.92
CA HIS A 99 -1.36 -1.05 -7.65
C HIS A 99 -0.77 -0.73 -6.27
N GLN A 100 -0.56 -1.73 -5.43
CA GLN A 100 0.01 -1.56 -4.11
C GLN A 100 1.28 -2.38 -3.95
N THR A 101 2.28 -1.82 -3.30
CA THR A 101 3.47 -2.53 -2.85
C THR A 101 3.59 -2.38 -1.33
N ILE A 102 3.72 -3.49 -0.63
CA ILE A 102 4.01 -3.54 0.81
C ILE A 102 5.40 -4.14 0.99
N HIS A 103 6.21 -3.49 1.82
CA HIS A 103 7.52 -3.93 2.27
C HIS A 103 7.43 -4.33 3.73
N ALA A 104 7.67 -5.61 3.98
CA ALA A 104 7.44 -6.22 5.28
C ALA A 104 8.71 -6.97 5.73
N PRO A 105 9.23 -6.78 6.97
CA PRO A 105 10.42 -7.50 7.43
C PRO A 105 10.23 -9.02 7.34
N ALA A 106 11.05 -9.70 6.54
CA ALA A 106 10.83 -11.12 6.22
C ALA A 106 11.00 -12.05 7.42
N GLN A 107 11.75 -11.61 8.44
CA GLN A 107 12.08 -12.40 9.63
C GLN A 107 11.04 -12.23 10.76
N GLN A 108 10.17 -11.23 10.68
CA GLN A 108 9.25 -10.87 11.75
C GLN A 108 7.80 -11.24 11.45
N LEU A 109 7.54 -11.78 10.25
CA LEU A 109 6.19 -11.97 9.74
C LEU A 109 6.03 -13.30 9.02
N ILE A 110 4.81 -13.81 9.08
CA ILE A 110 4.35 -14.98 8.34
C ILE A 110 3.28 -14.50 7.35
N LEU A 111 3.30 -15.05 6.13
CA LEU A 111 2.26 -14.81 5.13
C LEU A 111 1.29 -16.00 5.11
N GLU A 112 0.00 -15.69 5.20
CA GLU A 112 -1.11 -16.63 5.06
C GLU A 112 -1.94 -16.25 3.82
N PHE A 113 -2.44 -17.25 3.09
CA PHE A 113 -3.14 -17.10 1.80
C PHE A 113 -4.54 -17.74 1.83
#